data_AF-W1DN46-F1
#
_entry.id   AF-W1DN46-F1
#
_cell.length_a   1.000
_cell.length_b   1.000
_cell.length_c   1.000
_cell.angle_alpha   90.00
_cell.angle_beta   90.00
_cell.angle_gamma   90.00
#
_symmetry.space_group_name_H-M   'P 1'
#
loop_
_entity.id
_entity.type
_entity.pdbx_description
1 polymer ?
#
loop_
_entity_poly.entity_id
_entity_poly.type
_entity_poly.pdbx_seq_one_letter_code
_entity_poly.pdbx_strand_id
1 'polypeptide(L)'
;MRIFIDDGSTNIKMLWEQDGETFTHISPNSFKRGWSATFGSGKPFNYTVDDEKYSFDLITPDALPTNNIDWQYSPLNSIAVHHALLTSGLEPQDVEIVVTLPLTEFYDEDAQYRLDNIERKKKSLLRDVKLNKGVVFNITKVTVRPESIRRALACVMS
;
A
#
# COMPACT_ATOMS: atom_id res chain seq x y z
N MET A 1 2.60 15.58 -3.32
CA MET A 1 2.07 15.46 -1.94
C MET A 1 2.83 14.38 -1.17
N ARG A 2 3.02 14.48 0.16
CA ARG A 2 3.66 13.43 0.97
C ARG A 2 2.63 12.68 1.82
N ILE A 3 2.67 11.35 1.76
CA ILE A 3 1.70 10.48 2.45
C ILE A 3 2.46 9.42 3.26
N PHE A 4 2.12 9.29 4.54
CA PHE A 4 2.61 8.24 5.42
C PHE A 4 1.68 7.04 5.34
N ILE A 5 2.24 5.85 5.09
CA ILE A 5 1.48 4.63 4.83
C ILE A 5 2.03 3.51 5.71
N ASP A 6 1.18 3.00 6.59
CA ASP A 6 1.38 1.72 7.27
C ASP A 6 0.70 0.63 6.45
N ASP A 7 1.49 -0.06 5.64
CA ASP A 7 1.06 -1.04 4.65
C ASP A 7 1.10 -2.48 5.19
N GLY A 8 0.45 -2.68 6.34
CA GLY A 8 0.25 -3.99 6.95
C GLY A 8 -0.52 -4.95 6.05
N SER A 9 -0.34 -6.26 6.26
CA SER A 9 -0.99 -7.28 5.43
C SER A 9 -2.50 -7.41 5.66
N THR A 10 -3.05 -6.80 6.71
CA THR A 10 -4.50 -6.78 6.96
C THR A 10 -5.16 -5.50 6.45
N ASN A 11 -4.57 -4.35 6.76
CA ASN A 11 -5.10 -3.04 6.38
C ASN A 11 -3.95 -2.12 6.00
N ILE A 12 -4.20 -1.29 4.99
CA ILE A 12 -3.38 -0.14 4.66
C ILE A 12 -3.95 1.05 5.43
N LYS A 13 -3.13 1.68 6.26
CA LYS A 13 -3.49 2.92 6.95
C LYS A 13 -2.67 4.05 6.39
N MET A 14 -3.31 5.17 6.11
CA MET A 14 -2.65 6.34 5.54
C MET A 14 -2.89 7.56 6.41
N LEU A 15 -1.89 8.43 6.44
CA LEU A 15 -1.93 9.73 7.07
C LEU A 15 -1.23 10.74 6.17
N TRP A 16 -1.84 11.90 5.97
CA TRP A 16 -1.21 13.02 5.27
C TRP A 16 -1.65 14.34 5.86
N GLU A 17 -0.88 15.39 5.57
CA GLU A 17 -1.23 16.76 5.94
C GLU A 17 -1.55 17.55 4.68
N GLN A 18 -2.64 18.31 4.74
CA GLN A 18 -3.07 19.20 3.67
C GLN A 18 -3.71 20.44 4.30
N ASP A 19 -3.29 21.62 3.88
CA ASP A 19 -3.82 22.91 4.36
C ASP A 19 -3.78 23.10 5.89
N GLY A 20 -2.80 22.47 6.56
CA GLY A 20 -2.63 22.54 8.01
C GLY A 20 -3.50 21.54 8.80
N GLU A 21 -4.29 20.72 8.10
CA GLU A 21 -5.12 19.67 8.68
C GLU A 21 -4.50 18.29 8.45
N THR A 22 -4.64 17.39 9.42
CA THR A 22 -4.23 16.00 9.32
C THR A 22 -5.41 15.14 8.87
N PHE A 23 -5.20 14.37 7.80
CA PHE A 23 -6.17 13.44 7.26
C PHE A 23 -5.70 12.01 7.46
N THR A 24 -6.66 11.11 7.62
CA THR A 24 -6.40 9.68 7.78
C THR A 24 -7.32 8.85 6.91
N HIS A 25 -6.82 7.74 6.38
CA HIS A 25 -7.63 6.78 5.61
C HIS A 25 -7.25 5.35 5.94
N ILE A 26 -8.22 4.43 5.96
CA ILE A 26 -7.96 3.01 6.17
C ILE A 26 -8.62 2.23 5.02
N SER A 27 -7.83 1.36 4.39
CA SER A 27 -8.28 0.49 3.31
C SER A 27 -7.94 -0.97 3.63
N PRO A 28 -8.90 -1.90 3.54
CA PRO A 28 -8.64 -3.30 3.81
C PRO A 28 -7.82 -3.94 2.69
N ASN A 29 -6.98 -4.91 3.05
CA ASN A 29 -6.29 -5.73 2.07
C ASN A 29 -7.17 -6.91 1.64
N SER A 30 -7.97 -6.71 0.60
CA SER A 30 -8.93 -7.72 0.14
C SER A 30 -8.92 -7.82 -1.38
N PHE A 31 -7.93 -8.55 -1.90
CA PHE A 31 -7.72 -8.73 -3.33
C PHE A 31 -7.74 -10.20 -3.71
N LYS A 32 -8.32 -10.48 -4.88
CA LYS A 32 -8.27 -11.80 -5.51
C LYS A 32 -7.53 -11.75 -6.84
N ARG A 33 -6.98 -12.88 -7.23
CA ARG A 33 -6.46 -13.08 -8.59
C ARG A 33 -7.60 -13.13 -9.60
N GLY A 34 -7.35 -12.55 -10.77
CA GLY A 34 -8.33 -12.38 -11.83
C GLY A 34 -9.13 -11.08 -11.70
N TRP A 35 -9.62 -10.60 -12.84
CA TRP A 35 -10.53 -9.46 -12.89
C TRP A 35 -11.94 -9.87 -12.46
N SER A 36 -12.61 -8.97 -11.76
CA SER A 36 -14.01 -9.12 -11.41
C SER A 36 -14.88 -8.50 -12.51
N ALA A 37 -15.94 -9.19 -12.88
CA ALA A 37 -17.03 -8.64 -13.66
C ALA A 37 -18.17 -8.30 -12.70
N THR A 38 -18.36 -7.02 -12.41
CA THR A 38 -19.59 -6.58 -11.73
C THR A 38 -20.70 -6.41 -12.77
N PHE A 39 -21.81 -7.11 -12.54
CA PHE A 39 -23.07 -6.85 -13.21
C PHE A 39 -23.85 -5.83 -12.38
N GLY A 40 -23.96 -4.58 -12.85
CA GLY A 40 -24.66 -3.48 -12.16
C GLY A 40 -23.94 -2.13 -12.25
N SER A 41 -24.33 -1.17 -11.41
CA SER A 41 -23.80 0.20 -11.37
C SER A 41 -22.44 0.34 -10.64
N GLY A 42 -21.95 -0.72 -10.00
CA GLY A 42 -20.65 -0.73 -9.33
C GLY A 42 -19.50 -0.91 -10.31
N LYS A 43 -18.58 0.06 -10.37
CA LYS A 43 -17.32 -0.08 -11.13
C LYS A 43 -16.35 -0.99 -10.34
N PRO A 44 -15.90 -2.11 -10.91
CA PRO A 44 -14.95 -2.98 -10.23
C PRO A 44 -13.55 -2.36 -10.32
N PHE A 45 -12.80 -2.40 -9.22
CA PHE A 45 -11.39 -2.04 -9.23
C PHE A 45 -10.58 -3.23 -9.76
N ASN A 46 -10.30 -3.21 -11.06
CA ASN A 46 -9.53 -4.24 -11.76
C ASN A 46 -8.12 -3.72 -12.05
N TYR A 47 -7.13 -4.35 -11.44
CA TYR A 47 -5.72 -3.98 -11.54
C TYR A 47 -4.94 -4.95 -12.42
N THR A 48 -3.87 -4.45 -13.00
CA THR A 48 -2.83 -5.26 -13.66
C THR A 48 -1.47 -4.81 -13.14
N VAL A 49 -0.64 -5.76 -12.71
CA VAL A 49 0.76 -5.53 -12.31
C VAL A 49 1.57 -6.74 -12.76
N ASP A 50 2.76 -6.53 -13.32
CA ASP A 50 3.63 -7.61 -13.84
C ASP A 50 2.88 -8.61 -14.75
N ASP A 51 2.00 -8.09 -15.62
CA ASP A 51 1.10 -8.86 -16.52
C ASP A 51 0.07 -9.78 -15.84
N GLU A 52 0.02 -9.79 -14.51
CA GLU A 52 -0.99 -10.50 -13.73
C GLU A 52 -2.19 -9.61 -13.41
N LYS A 53 -3.38 -10.23 -13.39
CA LYS A 53 -4.66 -9.54 -13.17
C LYS A 53 -5.15 -9.75 -11.75
N TYR A 54 -5.63 -8.67 -11.14
CA TYR A 54 -6.15 -8.66 -9.78
C TYR A 54 -7.44 -7.83 -9.69
N SER A 55 -8.28 -8.12 -8.70
CA SER A 55 -9.46 -7.31 -8.41
C SER A 55 -9.70 -7.18 -6.92
N PHE A 56 -10.24 -6.03 -6.53
CA PHE A 56 -10.68 -5.80 -5.14
C PHE A 56 -12.02 -6.52 -4.89
N ASP A 57 -12.11 -7.25 -3.78
CA ASP A 57 -13.27 -8.05 -3.42
C ASP A 57 -13.50 -8.04 -1.91
N LEU A 58 -14.59 -7.43 -1.44
CA LEU A 58 -14.96 -7.37 -0.02
C LEU A 58 -15.68 -8.63 0.48
N ILE A 59 -16.12 -9.52 -0.42
CA ILE A 59 -16.97 -10.67 -0.10
C ILE A 59 -16.11 -11.88 0.27
N THR A 60 -14.96 -12.03 -0.39
CA THR A 60 -14.01 -13.14 -0.19
C THR A 60 -12.65 -12.58 0.22
N PRO A 61 -12.46 -12.18 1.49
CA PRO A 61 -11.14 -11.82 1.97
C PRO A 61 -10.31 -13.11 2.08
N ASP A 62 -9.40 -13.33 1.13
CA ASP A 62 -8.25 -14.19 1.36
C ASP A 62 -7.33 -13.44 2.34
N ALA A 63 -7.71 -13.45 3.62
CA ALA A 63 -6.97 -12.80 4.68
C ALA A 63 -5.59 -13.44 4.77
N LEU A 64 -4.57 -12.75 4.25
CA LEU A 64 -3.19 -13.18 4.40
C LEU A 64 -2.80 -13.08 5.88
N PRO A 65 -2.05 -14.06 6.42
CA PRO A 65 -1.57 -13.99 7.80
C PRO A 65 -0.77 -12.69 8.07
N THR A 66 -0.94 -12.15 9.27
CA THR A 66 -0.43 -10.82 9.72
C THR A 66 1.10 -10.69 9.73
N ASN A 67 1.83 -11.79 9.63
CA ASN A 67 3.29 -11.86 9.66
C ASN A 67 3.91 -12.27 8.31
N ASN A 68 3.19 -12.12 7.21
CA ASN A 68 3.69 -12.53 5.90
C ASN A 68 4.78 -11.54 5.42
N ILE A 69 6.05 -11.91 5.56
CA ILE A 69 7.18 -11.08 5.07
C ILE A 69 7.11 -10.93 3.54
N ASP A 70 6.69 -11.97 2.82
CA ASP A 70 6.55 -11.93 1.37
C ASP A 70 5.51 -10.92 0.91
N TRP A 71 4.48 -10.64 1.74
CA TRP A 71 3.52 -9.57 1.49
C TRP A 71 4.22 -8.24 1.21
N GLN A 72 5.22 -7.89 2.02
CA GLN A 72 5.90 -6.59 1.95
C GLN A 72 6.58 -6.35 0.60
N TYR A 73 6.95 -7.41 -0.11
CA TYR A 73 7.60 -7.35 -1.42
C TYR A 73 6.71 -7.87 -2.56
N SER A 74 5.44 -8.15 -2.26
CA SER A 74 4.51 -8.71 -3.21
C SER A 74 3.95 -7.64 -4.16
N PRO A 75 3.53 -8.01 -5.39
CA PRO A 75 2.79 -7.12 -6.27
C PRO A 75 1.44 -6.68 -5.67
N LEU A 76 0.84 -7.53 -4.83
CA LEU A 76 -0.41 -7.22 -4.14
C LEU A 76 -0.27 -6.06 -3.15
N ASN A 77 0.87 -5.93 -2.47
CA ASN A 77 1.12 -4.79 -1.59
C ASN A 77 1.13 -3.46 -2.37
N SER A 78 1.75 -3.44 -3.54
CA SER A 78 1.71 -2.27 -4.43
C SER A 78 0.28 -1.95 -4.86
N ILE A 79 -0.49 -2.96 -5.26
CA ILE A 79 -1.91 -2.78 -5.60
C ILE A 79 -2.70 -2.23 -4.40
N ALA A 80 -2.49 -2.76 -3.20
CA ALA A 80 -3.17 -2.34 -1.99
C ALA A 80 -2.88 -0.86 -1.66
N VAL A 81 -1.63 -0.43 -1.80
CA VAL A 81 -1.25 0.99 -1.64
C VAL A 81 -1.95 1.87 -2.67
N HIS A 82 -1.93 1.50 -3.95
CA HIS A 82 -2.64 2.27 -4.99
C HIS A 82 -4.15 2.30 -4.77
N HIS A 83 -4.75 1.19 -4.31
CA HIS A 83 -6.17 1.13 -3.97
C HIS A 83 -6.51 2.03 -2.77
N ALA A 84 -5.67 2.05 -1.73
CA ALA A 84 -5.84 2.95 -0.60
C ALA A 84 -5.78 4.43 -1.03
N LEU A 85 -4.82 4.78 -1.89
CA LEU A 85 -4.73 6.13 -2.47
C LEU A 85 -5.99 6.49 -3.27
N LEU A 86 -6.49 5.60 -4.12
CA LEU A 86 -7.69 5.82 -4.93
C LEU A 86 -8.97 5.95 -4.08
N THR A 87 -9.03 5.28 -2.94
CA THR A 87 -10.20 5.32 -2.04
C THR A 87 -10.11 6.41 -0.98
N SER A 88 -8.99 7.14 -0.90
CA SER A 88 -8.77 8.23 0.07
C SER A 88 -9.55 9.50 -0.23
N GLY A 89 -10.10 9.64 -1.44
CA GLY A 89 -10.76 10.87 -1.91
C GLY A 89 -9.81 11.87 -2.56
N LEU A 90 -8.49 11.63 -2.53
CA LEU A 90 -7.52 12.42 -3.29
C LEU A 90 -7.66 12.17 -4.79
N GLU A 91 -7.44 13.21 -5.60
CA GLU A 91 -7.32 13.05 -7.05
C GLU A 91 -5.93 12.48 -7.42
N PRO A 92 -5.86 11.57 -8.42
CA PRO A 92 -4.59 11.01 -8.89
C PRO A 92 -3.58 12.08 -9.26
N GLN A 93 -2.43 12.07 -8.58
CA GLN A 93 -1.36 13.05 -8.72
C GLN A 93 0.01 12.42 -8.39
N ASP A 94 1.07 13.22 -8.53
CA ASP A 94 2.41 12.86 -8.08
C ASP A 94 2.52 12.85 -6.55
N VAL A 95 2.85 11.68 -5.99
CA VAL A 95 2.96 11.47 -4.55
C VAL A 95 4.33 10.95 -4.15
N GLU A 96 4.80 11.40 -2.99
CA GLU A 96 5.90 10.79 -2.24
C GLU A 96 5.29 9.96 -1.11
N ILE A 97 5.65 8.68 -1.01
CA ILE A 97 5.15 7.81 0.05
C ILE A 97 6.25 7.50 1.06
N VAL A 98 5.86 7.47 2.33
CA VAL A 98 6.70 6.99 3.43
C VAL A 98 6.05 5.73 3.97
N VAL A 99 6.68 4.58 3.75
CA VAL A 99 6.16 3.26 4.12
C VAL A 99 6.90 2.67 5.30
N THR A 100 6.32 1.63 5.90
CA THR A 100 6.93 0.93 7.02
C THR A 100 7.41 -0.46 6.65
N LEU A 101 8.38 -0.96 7.38
CA LEU A 101 8.93 -2.30 7.17
C LEU A 101 9.19 -2.95 8.55
N PRO A 102 8.88 -4.24 8.74
CA PRO A 102 9.06 -4.92 10.01
C PRO A 102 10.49 -4.78 10.54
N LEU A 103 10.66 -4.70 11.86
CA LEU A 103 11.98 -4.44 12.47
C LEU A 103 13.05 -5.45 12.05
N THR A 104 12.70 -6.74 11.99
CA THR A 104 13.60 -7.84 11.58
C THR A 104 13.98 -7.79 10.10
N GLU A 105 13.19 -7.09 9.30
CA GLU A 105 13.47 -6.89 7.88
C GLU A 105 14.27 -5.60 7.64
N PHE A 106 14.15 -4.62 8.55
CA PHE A 106 14.80 -3.31 8.45
C PHE A 106 16.20 -3.31 9.08
N TYR A 107 16.37 -4.04 10.19
CA TYR A 107 17.62 -4.21 10.89
C TYR A 107 18.15 -5.64 10.75
N ASP A 108 19.47 -5.80 10.73
CA ASP A 108 20.13 -7.10 10.89
C ASP A 108 20.38 -7.45 12.36
N GLU A 109 21.07 -8.57 12.59
CA GLU A 109 21.39 -9.08 13.94
C GLU A 109 22.29 -8.13 14.73
N ASP A 110 23.04 -7.27 14.04
CA ASP A 110 23.95 -6.26 14.60
C ASP A 110 23.29 -4.87 14.72
N ALA A 111 21.95 -4.81 14.58
CA ALA A 111 21.17 -3.57 14.59
C ALA A 111 21.59 -2.54 13.52
N GLN A 112 22.21 -2.99 12.42
CA GLN A 112 22.52 -2.17 11.26
C GLN A 112 21.41 -2.23 10.21
N TYR A 113 21.35 -1.24 9.32
CA TYR A 113 20.32 -1.17 8.29
C TYR A 113 20.53 -2.24 7.22
N ARG A 114 19.50 -3.05 6.96
CA ARG A 114 19.44 -3.95 5.80
C ARG A 114 19.09 -3.17 4.53
N LEU A 115 20.09 -2.50 3.95
CA LEU A 115 19.92 -1.67 2.76
C LEU A 115 19.31 -2.45 1.58
N ASP A 116 19.68 -3.71 1.41
CA ASP A 116 19.14 -4.57 0.34
C ASP A 116 17.62 -4.76 0.47
N ASN A 117 17.11 -5.01 1.69
CA ASN A 117 15.68 -5.13 1.96
C ASN A 117 14.94 -3.80 1.76
N ILE A 118 15.55 -2.71 2.21
CA ILE A 118 15.01 -1.35 2.03
C ILE A 118 14.87 -1.03 0.54
N GLU A 119 15.90 -1.27 -0.27
CA GLU A 119 15.85 -1.03 -1.71
C GLU A 119 14.89 -1.99 -2.42
N ARG A 120 14.84 -3.26 -2.00
CA ARG A 120 13.86 -4.23 -2.50
C ARG A 120 12.43 -3.76 -2.25
N LYS A 121 12.13 -3.21 -1.07
CA LYS A 121 10.81 -2.64 -0.74
C LYS A 121 10.47 -1.45 -1.62
N LYS A 122 11.40 -0.49 -1.77
CA LYS A 122 11.21 0.66 -2.65
C LYS A 122 10.91 0.23 -4.08
N LYS A 123 11.71 -0.68 -4.62
CA LYS A 123 11.53 -1.22 -5.97
C LYS A 123 10.17 -1.91 -6.13
N SER A 124 9.70 -2.61 -5.09
CA SER A 124 8.39 -3.26 -5.13
C SER A 124 7.25 -2.26 -5.26
N LEU A 125 7.30 -1.16 -4.51
CA LEU A 125 6.27 -0.12 -4.53
C LEU A 125 6.32 0.78 -5.77
N LEU A 126 7.46 0.82 -6.46
CA LEU A 126 7.64 1.52 -7.73
C LEU A 126 7.25 0.68 -8.96
N ARG A 127 6.61 -0.49 -8.77
CA ARG A 127 6.09 -1.30 -9.88
C ARG A 127 4.97 -0.54 -10.62
N ASP A 128 4.89 -0.78 -11.92
CA ASP A 128 3.86 -0.18 -12.78
C ASP A 128 2.50 -0.87 -12.54
N VAL A 129 1.63 -0.21 -11.77
CA VAL A 129 0.27 -0.69 -11.49
C VAL A 129 -0.72 0.01 -12.41
N LYS A 130 -1.51 -0.75 -13.16
CA LYS A 130 -2.53 -0.23 -14.08
C LYS A 130 -3.92 -0.50 -13.55
N LEU A 131 -4.79 0.50 -13.62
CA LEU A 131 -6.22 0.36 -13.33
C LEU A 131 -7.01 0.33 -14.64
N ASN A 132 -7.84 -0.69 -14.81
CA ASN A 132 -8.70 -0.80 -15.98
C ASN A 132 -9.72 0.35 -16.03
N LYS A 133 -9.70 1.14 -17.11
CA LYS A 133 -10.58 2.31 -17.32
C LYS A 133 -10.50 3.36 -16.22
N GLY A 134 -9.33 3.54 -15.61
CA GLY A 134 -9.09 4.54 -14.58
C GLY A 134 -7.66 5.09 -14.63
N VAL A 135 -7.40 6.10 -13.81
CA VAL A 135 -6.07 6.70 -13.62
C VAL A 135 -5.58 6.29 -12.23
N VAL A 136 -4.29 5.95 -12.13
CA VAL A 136 -3.63 5.65 -10.85
C VAL A 136 -2.74 6.83 -10.44
N PHE A 137 -2.42 6.89 -9.16
CA PHE A 137 -1.39 7.80 -8.65
C PHE A 137 -0.02 7.46 -9.21
N ASN A 138 0.82 8.48 -9.38
CA ASN A 138 2.21 8.29 -9.78
C ASN A 138 3.10 8.42 -8.54
N ILE A 139 3.73 7.32 -8.12
CA ILE A 139 4.62 7.32 -6.96
C ILE A 139 6.01 7.76 -7.42
N THR A 140 6.37 9.00 -7.10
CA THR A 140 7.64 9.62 -7.52
C THR A 140 8.81 9.24 -6.62
N LYS A 141 8.53 8.99 -5.32
CA LYS A 141 9.55 8.70 -4.32
C LYS A 141 9.00 7.79 -3.22
N VAL A 142 9.81 6.81 -2.83
CA VAL A 142 9.51 5.89 -1.73
C VAL A 142 10.57 6.02 -0.65
N THR A 143 10.15 6.35 0.57
CA THR A 143 10.99 6.33 1.77
C THR A 143 10.54 5.20 2.68
N VAL A 144 11.47 4.35 3.14
CA VAL A 144 11.15 3.23 4.04
C VAL A 144 11.59 3.59 5.45
N ARG A 145 10.74 3.28 6.42
CA ARG A 145 10.96 3.48 7.85
C ARG A 145 10.73 2.19 8.64
N PRO A 146 11.39 2.00 9.78
CA PRO A 146 11.10 0.86 10.64
C PRO A 146 9.70 0.98 11.26
N GLU A 147 9.07 -0.17 11.48
CA GLU A 147 7.76 -0.31 12.13
C GLU A 147 7.66 0.36 13.51
N SER A 148 8.77 0.60 14.21
CA SER A 148 8.73 1.36 15.48
C SER A 148 8.10 2.76 15.33
N ILE A 149 8.12 3.34 14.13
CA ILE A 149 7.44 4.60 13.81
C ILE A 149 5.92 4.42 13.63
N ARG A 150 5.42 3.21 13.28
CA ARG A 150 3.97 2.92 13.22
C ARG A 150 3.27 3.29 14.51
N ARG A 151 3.92 3.09 15.66
CA ARG A 151 3.33 3.41 16.97
C ARG A 151 3.06 4.92 17.13
N ALA A 152 3.91 5.76 16.55
CA ALA A 152 3.68 7.20 16.51
C ALA A 152 2.51 7.55 15.58
N LEU A 153 2.43 6.91 14.39
CA LEU A 153 1.31 7.11 13.46
C LEU A 153 -0.03 6.64 14.06
N ALA A 154 -0.04 5.46 14.69
CA ALA A 154 -1.22 4.89 15.32
C ALA A 154 -1.77 5.74 16.47
N CYS A 155 -0.90 6.45 17.21
CA CYS A 155 -1.32 7.37 18.27
C CYS A 155 -2.04 8.62 17.73
N VAL A 156 -1.82 8.99 16.46
CA VAL A 156 -2.51 10.10 15.80
C VAL A 156 -3.84 9.63 15.18
N MET A 157 -3.96 8.34 14.89
CA MET A 157 -5.14 7.74 14.23
C MET A 157 -6.12 7.07 15.20
N SER A 158 -5.87 7.10 16.51
CA SER A 158 -6.68 6.45 17.56
C SER A 158 -7.75 7.35 18.15
#